data_AF-J3M1W8-F1
#
_entry.id   AF-J3M1W8-F1
#
_cell.length_a   1.000
_cell.length_b   1.000
_cell.length_c   1.000
_cell.angle_alpha   90.00
_cell.angle_beta   90.00
_cell.angle_gamma   90.00
#
_symmetry.space_group_name_H-M   'P 1'
#
loop_
_entity.id
_entity.type
_entity.pdbx_description
1 polymer ?
#
loop_
_entity_poly.entity_id
_entity_poly.type
_entity_poly.pdbx_seq_one_letter_code
_entity_poly.pdbx_strand_id
1 'polypeptide(L)'
;MAEIACWMYSGERQVIALRKAYLDAVLRQDVGFFDTDARTGDIVFGVSTDTLLVQDAIGEKVGNFIHYIATFLAGLVVGFVAAWRLALLSVAVIPAIAFAGGLYAYTLTGLTSKSRESYANAGVVAEQVSLPSFSLGLPAYYKLASSEACSNLSRYDGIRYGRQVSADDLNELYGGSQANGLGHEVKMRILMGTYALSAGYYDAYYKRAQQVRTLVKLSFKEALDRYNILVSPAAPSAAYKIGEKTNDPLAMYAGDIMTVNVNLAGLPALVVPCGFVEGGSAGLPVGLQMIGSPFSEGNLLRVGHIFEQTLQNYSFVPPLLTES
;
A
#
# COMPACT_ATOMS: atom_id res chain seq x y z
N MET A 1 -29.95 18.37 3.56
CA MET A 1 -29.28 18.80 2.31
C MET A 1 -28.95 20.29 2.31
N ALA A 2 -29.92 21.21 2.47
CA ALA A 2 -29.65 22.65 2.47
C ALA A 2 -28.76 23.14 3.63
N GLU A 3 -28.93 22.59 4.83
CA GLU A 3 -28.14 22.95 6.02
C GLU A 3 -26.64 22.62 5.88
N ILE A 4 -26.33 21.41 5.40
CA ILE A 4 -24.95 20.95 5.15
C ILE A 4 -24.27 21.83 4.10
N ALA A 5 -24.99 22.21 3.04
CA ALA A 5 -24.47 23.11 2.01
C ALA A 5 -24.11 24.51 2.56
N CYS A 6 -24.90 25.04 3.50
CA CYS A 6 -24.59 26.31 4.17
C CYS A 6 -23.33 26.23 5.04
N TRP A 7 -23.14 25.13 5.78
CA TRP A 7 -21.94 24.90 6.58
C TRP A 7 -20.69 24.70 5.73
N MET A 8 -20.80 23.96 4.62
CA MET A 8 -19.71 23.82 3.66
C MET A 8 -19.27 25.17 3.06
N TYR A 9 -20.24 26.00 2.66
CA TYR A 9 -19.96 27.33 2.10
C TYR A 9 -19.32 28.28 3.13
N SER A 10 -19.75 28.20 4.40
CA SER A 10 -19.13 28.95 5.49
C SER A 10 -17.69 28.47 5.77
N GLY A 11 -17.47 27.15 5.77
CA GLY A 11 -16.16 26.54 5.94
C GLY A 11 -15.16 26.98 4.87
N GLU A 12 -15.55 26.97 3.59
CA GLU A 12 -14.70 27.45 2.49
C GLU A 12 -14.29 28.92 2.66
N ARG A 13 -15.21 29.79 3.07
CA ARG A 13 -14.91 31.21 3.32
C ARG A 13 -13.90 31.40 4.45
N GLN A 14 -14.06 30.66 5.55
CA GLN A 14 -13.15 30.74 6.69
C GLN A 14 -11.75 30.20 6.36
N VAL A 15 -11.66 29.14 5.55
CA VAL A 15 -10.40 28.56 5.06
C VAL A 15 -9.63 29.56 4.21
N ILE A 16 -10.31 30.28 3.30
CA ILE A 16 -9.68 31.31 2.47
C ILE A 16 -9.15 32.46 3.33
N ALA A 17 -9.90 32.88 4.37
CA ALA A 17 -9.47 33.89 5.31
C ALA A 17 -8.25 33.42 6.15
N LEU A 18 -8.29 32.17 6.62
CA LEU A 18 -7.21 31.56 7.40
C LEU A 18 -5.92 31.44 6.59
N ARG A 19 -6.00 31.00 5.31
CA ARG A 19 -4.82 30.92 4.41
C ARG A 19 -4.19 32.28 4.20
N LYS A 20 -4.98 33.33 4.00
CA LYS A 20 -4.48 34.70 3.84
C LYS A 20 -3.80 35.20 5.11
N ALA A 21 -4.44 35.01 6.27
CA ALA A 21 -3.88 35.43 7.56
C ALA A 21 -2.59 34.66 7.91
N TYR A 22 -2.55 33.35 7.63
CA TYR A 22 -1.37 32.53 7.85
C TYR A 22 -0.21 32.91 6.92
N LEU A 23 -0.48 33.13 5.64
CA LEU A 23 0.52 33.60 4.68
C LEU A 23 1.08 34.98 5.09
N ASP A 24 0.22 35.92 5.47
CA ASP A 24 0.63 37.23 5.96
C ASP A 24 1.44 37.14 7.26
N ALA A 25 1.11 36.22 8.16
CA ALA A 25 1.85 36.01 9.40
C ALA A 25 3.24 35.40 9.16
N VAL A 26 3.34 34.44 8.24
CA VAL A 26 4.62 33.83 7.83
C VAL A 26 5.54 34.86 7.17
N LEU A 27 5.00 35.68 6.26
CA LEU A 27 5.78 36.71 5.56
C LEU A 27 6.32 37.83 6.47
N ARG A 28 5.83 37.92 7.71
CA ARG A 28 6.27 38.89 8.73
C ARG A 28 7.30 38.35 9.71
N GLN A 29 7.68 37.07 9.61
CA GLN A 29 8.67 36.47 10.49
C GLN A 29 10.10 36.83 10.09
N ASP A 30 10.97 36.94 11.09
CA ASP A 30 12.39 37.25 10.89
C ASP A 30 13.15 36.08 10.25
N VAL A 31 14.25 36.36 9.55
CA VAL A 31 15.07 35.36 8.84
C VAL A 31 15.48 34.19 9.75
N GLY A 32 15.76 34.44 11.03
CA GLY A 32 16.10 33.40 12.01
C GLY A 32 15.00 32.36 12.24
N PHE A 33 13.72 32.73 12.11
CA PHE A 33 12.60 31.79 12.23
C PHE A 33 12.62 30.72 11.12
N PHE A 34 13.07 31.09 9.91
CA PHE A 34 13.19 30.17 8.77
C PHE A 34 14.42 29.28 8.85
N ASP A 35 15.40 29.63 9.70
CA ASP A 35 16.63 28.86 9.91
C ASP A 35 16.51 27.87 11.09
N THR A 36 15.75 28.19 12.15
CA THR A 36 15.64 27.34 13.36
C THR A 36 14.33 26.57 13.54
N ASP A 37 13.16 27.17 13.28
CA ASP A 37 11.87 26.62 13.76
C ASP A 37 10.81 26.37 12.68
N ALA A 38 10.93 26.93 11.49
CA ALA A 38 9.98 26.70 10.39
C ALA A 38 10.70 26.55 9.04
N ARG A 39 11.06 25.31 8.70
CA ARG A 39 11.64 25.01 7.39
C ARG A 39 10.53 25.05 6.35
N THR A 40 10.82 25.54 5.14
CA THR A 40 9.83 25.89 4.09
C THR A 40 8.77 24.81 3.82
N GLY A 41 9.10 23.52 4.00
CA GLY A 41 8.16 22.40 3.88
C GLY A 41 7.07 22.35 4.95
N ASP A 42 7.37 22.69 6.21
CA ASP A 42 6.42 22.69 7.32
C ASP A 42 5.34 23.75 7.14
N ILE A 43 5.73 24.89 6.57
CA ILE A 43 4.85 26.02 6.28
C ILE A 43 3.88 25.66 5.15
N VAL A 44 4.38 25.03 4.07
CA VAL A 44 3.54 24.60 2.94
C VAL A 44 2.59 23.47 3.36
N PHE A 45 3.06 22.55 4.20
CA PHE A 45 2.25 21.49 4.76
C PHE A 45 1.17 22.02 5.72
N GLY A 46 1.51 22.97 6.60
CA GLY A 46 0.53 23.65 7.46
C GLY A 46 -0.56 24.37 6.67
N VAL A 47 -0.19 25.11 5.62
CA VAL A 47 -1.14 25.84 4.76
C VAL A 47 -2.05 24.92 3.94
N SER A 48 -1.59 23.73 3.59
CA SER A 48 -2.39 22.80 2.78
C SER A 48 -3.19 21.85 3.65
N THR A 49 -2.53 21.16 4.57
CA THR A 49 -3.08 20.07 5.37
C THR A 49 -3.88 20.58 6.56
N ASP A 50 -3.36 21.53 7.34
CA ASP A 50 -4.09 22.00 8.52
C ASP A 50 -5.32 22.81 8.11
N THR A 51 -5.26 23.52 6.98
CA THR A 51 -6.45 24.22 6.49
C THR A 51 -7.53 23.29 5.94
N LEU A 52 -7.16 22.14 5.35
CA LEU A 52 -8.12 21.10 4.98
C LEU A 52 -8.73 20.42 6.20
N LEU A 53 -7.94 20.19 7.26
CA LEU A 53 -8.44 19.67 8.54
C LEU A 53 -9.42 20.65 9.20
N VAL A 54 -9.12 21.95 9.17
CA VAL A 54 -10.02 23.00 9.64
C VAL A 54 -11.29 23.07 8.80
N GLN A 55 -11.19 22.90 7.47
CA GLN A 55 -12.35 22.83 6.57
C GLN A 55 -13.28 21.67 6.90
N ASP A 56 -12.72 20.46 7.05
CA ASP A 56 -13.44 19.23 7.38
C ASP A 56 -14.10 19.33 8.77
N ALA A 57 -13.38 19.91 9.73
CA ALA A 57 -13.89 20.15 11.08
C ALA A 57 -15.09 21.11 11.07
N ILE A 58 -14.98 22.26 10.40
CA ILE A 58 -16.02 23.31 10.40
C ILE A 58 -17.21 22.94 9.51
N GLY A 59 -16.97 22.34 8.35
CA GLY A 59 -17.99 22.08 7.36
C GLY A 59 -18.88 20.88 7.69
N GLU A 60 -18.28 19.70 7.83
CA GLU A 60 -19.03 18.45 7.91
C GLU A 60 -19.21 18.00 9.37
N LYS A 61 -18.15 18.04 10.19
CA LYS A 61 -18.20 17.50 11.55
C LYS A 61 -19.06 18.33 12.50
N VAL A 62 -18.94 19.66 12.47
CA VAL A 62 -19.78 20.55 13.30
C VAL A 62 -21.25 20.44 12.91
N GLY A 63 -21.56 20.43 11.62
CA GLY A 63 -22.94 20.28 11.14
C GLY A 63 -23.56 18.96 11.57
N ASN A 64 -22.84 17.86 11.39
CA ASN A 64 -23.28 16.53 11.84
C ASN A 64 -23.43 16.47 13.37
N PHE A 65 -22.52 17.09 14.12
CA PHE A 65 -22.60 17.13 15.59
C PHE A 65 -23.86 17.85 16.10
N ILE A 66 -24.15 19.03 15.55
CA ILE A 66 -25.37 19.79 15.90
C ILE A 66 -26.62 19.00 15.53
N HIS A 67 -26.63 18.40 14.33
CA HIS A 67 -27.73 17.56 13.87
C HIS A 67 -27.98 16.39 14.82
N TYR A 68 -26.95 15.61 15.15
CA TYR A 68 -27.08 14.46 16.05
C TYR A 68 -27.51 14.85 17.46
N ILE A 69 -27.03 15.96 18.01
CA ILE A 69 -27.51 16.48 19.30
C ILE A 69 -28.99 16.85 19.23
N ALA A 70 -29.41 17.56 18.19
CA ALA A 70 -30.81 17.96 18.02
C ALA A 70 -31.73 16.74 17.90
N THR A 71 -31.37 15.75 17.07
CA THR A 71 -32.13 14.50 16.91
C THR A 71 -32.16 13.69 18.20
N PHE A 72 -31.04 13.65 18.94
CA PHE A 72 -30.94 12.95 20.21
C PHE A 72 -31.86 13.59 21.27
N LEU A 73 -31.81 14.91 21.43
CA LEU A 73 -32.66 15.63 22.40
C LEU A 73 -34.15 15.47 22.04
N ALA A 74 -34.51 15.61 20.77
CA ALA A 74 -35.88 15.40 20.30
C ALA A 74 -36.36 13.96 20.56
N GLY A 75 -35.52 12.97 20.27
CA GLY A 75 -35.81 11.56 20.52
C GLY A 75 -35.97 11.24 22.00
N LEU A 76 -35.17 11.87 22.86
CA LEU A 76 -35.27 11.72 24.32
C LEU A 76 -36.60 12.31 24.83
N VAL A 77 -36.97 13.52 24.40
CA VAL A 77 -38.26 14.14 24.76
C VAL A 77 -39.46 13.27 24.34
N VAL A 78 -39.47 12.77 23.10
CA VAL A 78 -40.53 11.88 22.60
C VAL A 78 -40.56 10.56 23.38
N GLY A 79 -39.39 9.98 23.68
CA GLY A 79 -39.26 8.75 24.45
C GLY A 79 -39.81 8.85 25.88
N PHE A 80 -39.59 9.99 26.55
CA PHE A 80 -40.14 10.24 27.89
C PHE A 80 -41.66 10.46 27.88
N VAL A 81 -42.23 11.03 26.81
CA VAL A 81 -43.68 11.23 26.67
C VAL A 81 -44.42 9.93 26.32
N ALA A 82 -43.87 9.10 25.43
CA ALA A 82 -44.54 7.90 24.95
C ALA A 82 -44.28 6.65 25.82
N ALA A 83 -43.10 6.52 26.43
CA ALA A 83 -42.71 5.32 27.19
C ALA A 83 -41.59 5.59 28.20
N TRP A 84 -41.91 6.26 29.31
CA TRP A 84 -40.94 6.67 30.34
C TRP A 84 -40.07 5.52 30.92
N ARG A 85 -40.60 4.29 30.99
CA ARG A 85 -39.85 3.11 31.44
C ARG A 85 -38.76 2.64 30.47
N LEU A 86 -39.00 2.74 29.16
CA LEU A 86 -38.02 2.36 28.13
C LEU A 86 -36.98 3.45 27.90
N ALA A 87 -37.36 4.72 28.09
CA ALA A 87 -36.44 5.87 28.01
C ALA A 87 -35.38 5.87 29.12
N LEU A 88 -35.72 5.41 30.33
CA LEU A 88 -34.75 5.24 31.42
C LEU A 88 -33.66 4.21 31.08
N LEU A 89 -34.03 3.12 30.40
CA LEU A 89 -33.09 2.09 29.97
C LEU A 89 -32.13 2.61 28.89
N SER A 90 -32.63 3.39 27.91
CA SER A 90 -31.77 3.95 26.86
C SER A 90 -30.77 4.96 27.41
N VAL A 91 -31.18 5.82 28.35
CA VAL A 91 -30.29 6.77 29.05
C VAL A 91 -29.15 6.06 29.80
N ALA A 92 -29.40 4.88 30.37
CA ALA A 92 -28.37 4.09 31.05
C ALA A 92 -27.31 3.49 30.11
N VAL A 93 -27.66 3.21 28.85
CA VAL A 93 -26.74 2.59 27.87
C VAL A 93 -25.85 3.63 27.17
N ILE A 94 -26.30 4.88 27.07
CA ILE A 94 -25.59 5.98 26.39
C ILE A 94 -24.19 6.25 26.98
N PRO A 95 -23.98 6.33 28.31
CA PRO A 95 -22.66 6.49 28.89
C PRO A 95 -21.69 5.35 28.54
N ALA A 96 -22.17 4.11 28.47
CA ALA A 96 -21.35 2.96 28.12
C ALA A 96 -20.88 3.02 26.66
N ILE A 97 -21.76 3.40 25.73
CA ILE A 97 -21.42 3.61 24.32
C ILE A 97 -20.44 4.79 24.17
N ALA A 98 -20.68 5.90 24.87
CA ALA A 98 -19.80 7.07 24.84
C ALA A 98 -18.41 6.74 25.39
N PHE A 99 -18.31 5.94 26.46
CA PHE A 99 -17.05 5.49 27.03
C PHE A 99 -16.29 4.56 26.08
N ALA A 100 -16.97 3.59 25.46
CA ALA A 100 -16.35 2.69 24.48
C ALA A 100 -15.86 3.45 23.23
N GLY A 101 -16.68 4.39 22.72
CA GLY A 101 -16.30 5.26 21.60
C GLY A 101 -15.14 6.20 21.96
N GLY A 102 -15.13 6.75 23.17
CA GLY A 102 -14.04 7.59 23.68
C GLY A 102 -12.72 6.84 23.81
N LEU A 103 -12.76 5.60 24.32
CA LEU A 103 -11.59 4.74 24.41
C LEU A 103 -11.06 4.36 23.01
N TYR A 104 -11.96 4.06 22.07
CA TYR A 104 -11.62 3.77 20.68
C TYR A 104 -11.00 4.99 19.97
N ALA A 105 -11.55 6.19 20.19
CA ALA A 105 -11.00 7.43 19.65
C ALA A 105 -9.64 7.78 20.28
N TYR A 106 -9.45 7.53 21.57
CA TYR A 106 -8.19 7.77 22.26
C TYR A 106 -7.05 6.88 21.74
N THR A 107 -7.33 5.59 21.50
CA THR A 107 -6.33 4.68 20.92
C THR A 107 -6.00 5.04 19.47
N LEU A 108 -6.99 5.41 18.66
CA LEU A 108 -6.79 5.87 17.28
C LEU A 108 -6.00 7.17 17.19
N THR A 109 -6.31 8.17 18.01
CA THR A 109 -5.58 9.45 18.01
C THR A 109 -4.14 9.26 18.47
N GLY A 110 -3.87 8.41 19.47
CA GLY A 110 -2.53 8.06 19.91
C GLY A 110 -1.70 7.28 18.88
N LEU A 111 -2.33 6.43 18.06
CA LEU A 111 -1.67 5.73 16.95
C LEU A 111 -1.40 6.68 15.77
N THR A 112 -2.33 7.60 15.51
CA THR A 112 -2.24 8.58 14.42
C THR A 112 -1.15 9.61 14.71
N SER A 113 -0.98 10.05 15.96
CA SER A 113 0.07 11.02 16.34
C SER A 113 1.47 10.43 16.18
N LYS A 114 1.73 9.21 16.67
CA LYS A 114 3.01 8.51 16.49
C LYS A 114 3.33 8.26 15.01
N SER A 115 2.32 7.92 14.22
CA SER A 115 2.46 7.78 12.77
C SER A 115 2.83 9.13 12.14
N ARG A 116 2.12 10.21 12.49
CA ARG A 116 2.36 11.56 11.96
C ARG A 116 3.76 12.09 12.27
N GLU A 117 4.28 11.84 13.47
CA GLU A 117 5.64 12.24 13.85
C GLU A 117 6.71 11.45 13.08
N SER A 118 6.49 10.14 12.89
CA SER A 118 7.36 9.30 12.04
C SER A 118 7.31 9.73 10.58
N TYR A 119 6.12 10.09 10.07
CA TYR A 119 5.94 10.63 8.72
C TYR A 119 6.56 12.01 8.55
N ALA A 120 6.48 12.88 9.55
CA ALA A 120 7.11 14.21 9.52
C ALA A 120 8.63 14.08 9.44
N ASN A 121 9.24 13.23 10.29
CA ASN A 121 10.67 12.95 10.25
C ASN A 121 11.13 12.29 8.94
N ALA A 122 10.32 11.39 8.36
CA ALA A 122 10.60 10.81 7.05
C ALA A 122 10.46 11.83 5.91
N GLY A 123 9.49 12.75 6.02
CA GLY A 123 9.24 13.87 5.12
C GLY A 123 10.39 14.87 5.00
N VAL A 124 11.27 14.92 6.01
CA VAL A 124 12.52 15.71 5.99
C VAL A 124 13.51 15.15 4.95
N VAL A 125 13.43 13.87 4.62
CA VAL A 125 14.40 13.16 3.76
C VAL A 125 13.78 12.72 2.42
N ALA A 126 12.49 12.40 2.39
CA ALA A 126 11.80 11.92 1.20
C ALA A 126 10.33 12.36 1.14
N GLU A 127 9.86 12.72 -0.05
CA GLU A 127 8.44 13.09 -0.26
C GLU A 127 7.57 11.84 -0.49
N GLN A 128 6.37 11.83 0.07
CA GLN A 128 5.41 10.75 -0.15
C GLN A 128 4.78 10.86 -1.54
N VAL A 129 4.81 9.76 -2.29
CA VAL A 129 4.14 9.67 -3.59
C VAL A 129 2.96 8.70 -3.52
N SER A 130 1.81 9.15 -4.02
CA SER A 130 0.64 8.29 -4.18
C SER A 130 0.63 7.64 -5.56
N LEU A 131 0.47 6.32 -5.61
CA LEU A 131 0.32 5.53 -6.84
C LEU A 131 -1.05 4.83 -6.82
N PRO A 132 -2.12 5.46 -7.34
CA PRO A 132 -3.50 4.95 -7.19
C PRO A 132 -3.72 3.56 -7.80
N SER A 133 -2.96 3.21 -8.83
CA SER A 133 -3.07 1.93 -9.54
C SER A 133 -2.22 0.80 -8.93
N PHE A 134 -1.53 1.05 -7.82
CA PHE A 134 -0.58 0.09 -7.22
C PHE A 134 -1.23 -1.24 -6.84
N SER A 135 -2.44 -1.22 -6.27
CA SER A 135 -3.18 -2.42 -5.87
C SER A 135 -3.63 -3.30 -7.04
N LEU A 136 -3.74 -2.72 -8.24
CA LEU A 136 -4.17 -3.44 -9.45
C LEU A 136 -3.01 -4.26 -10.08
N GLY A 137 -1.77 -3.98 -9.69
CA GLY A 137 -0.59 -4.63 -10.24
C GLY A 137 -0.55 -6.12 -10.01
N LEU A 138 -0.80 -6.57 -8.77
CA LEU A 138 -0.72 -7.98 -8.40
C LEU A 138 -1.64 -8.89 -9.25
N PRO A 139 -2.96 -8.63 -9.35
CA PRO A 139 -3.83 -9.46 -10.19
C PRO A 139 -3.47 -9.38 -11.68
N ALA A 140 -3.05 -8.20 -12.17
CA ALA A 140 -2.64 -8.06 -13.57
C ALA A 140 -1.36 -8.88 -13.87
N TYR A 141 -0.37 -8.84 -12.98
CA TYR A 141 0.86 -9.62 -13.09
C TYR A 141 0.56 -11.12 -13.18
N TYR A 142 -0.25 -11.65 -12.27
CA TYR A 142 -0.55 -13.09 -12.26
C TYR A 142 -1.32 -13.54 -13.51
N LYS A 143 -2.14 -12.67 -14.12
CA LYS A 143 -2.78 -12.97 -15.41
C LYS A 143 -1.80 -12.96 -16.57
N LEU A 144 -0.94 -11.94 -16.65
CA LEU A 144 0.06 -11.83 -17.72
C LEU A 144 1.12 -12.95 -17.61
N ALA A 145 1.74 -13.09 -16.44
CA ALA A 145 2.79 -14.06 -16.19
C ALA A 145 2.31 -15.50 -16.43
N SER A 146 1.09 -15.86 -16.00
CA SER A 146 0.55 -17.20 -16.23
C SER A 146 0.26 -17.46 -17.72
N SER A 147 -0.29 -16.46 -18.42
CA SER A 147 -0.58 -16.55 -19.85
C SER A 147 0.70 -16.68 -20.69
N GLU A 148 1.73 -15.92 -20.35
CA GLU A 148 3.03 -16.02 -21.03
C GLU A 148 3.76 -17.32 -20.66
N ALA A 149 3.67 -17.75 -19.39
CA ALA A 149 4.24 -19.01 -18.94
C ALA A 149 3.64 -20.21 -19.68
N CYS A 150 2.32 -20.27 -19.90
CA CYS A 150 1.72 -21.41 -20.59
C CYS A 150 2.23 -21.55 -22.04
N SER A 151 2.38 -20.43 -22.75
CA SER A 151 2.98 -20.41 -24.09
C SER A 151 4.46 -20.79 -24.05
N ASN A 152 5.23 -20.19 -23.14
CA ASN A 152 6.67 -20.45 -23.03
C ASN A 152 7.00 -21.89 -22.63
N LEU A 153 6.21 -22.49 -21.74
CA LEU A 153 6.41 -23.86 -21.25
C LEU A 153 5.87 -24.93 -22.19
N SER A 154 5.07 -24.57 -23.21
CA SER A 154 4.55 -25.53 -24.21
C SER A 154 5.65 -26.32 -24.92
N ARG A 155 6.87 -25.76 -25.00
CA ARG A 155 8.05 -26.40 -25.61
C ARG A 155 8.56 -27.64 -24.87
N TYR A 156 8.18 -27.82 -23.60
CA TYR A 156 8.56 -28.97 -22.78
C TYR A 156 7.59 -30.12 -23.05
N ASP A 157 7.85 -30.81 -24.16
CA ASP A 157 7.04 -31.92 -24.67
C ASP A 157 7.69 -33.30 -24.46
N GLY A 158 8.97 -33.34 -24.07
CA GLY A 158 9.73 -34.58 -23.94
C GLY A 158 10.23 -35.16 -25.27
N ILE A 159 10.06 -34.45 -26.40
CA ILE A 159 10.49 -34.96 -27.73
C ILE A 159 11.96 -34.64 -27.98
N ARG A 160 12.34 -33.37 -27.80
CA ARG A 160 13.71 -32.90 -28.10
C ARG A 160 14.65 -33.03 -26.91
N TYR A 161 14.13 -32.83 -25.70
CA TYR A 161 14.89 -32.82 -24.47
C TYR A 161 13.98 -32.95 -23.24
N GLY A 162 14.58 -33.22 -22.10
CA GLY A 162 13.89 -33.31 -20.81
C GLY A 162 13.30 -34.68 -20.55
N ARG A 163 12.30 -34.73 -19.66
CA ARG A 163 11.66 -35.97 -19.25
C ARG A 163 10.64 -36.41 -20.30
N GLN A 164 10.85 -37.58 -20.87
CA GLN A 164 9.91 -38.25 -21.77
C GLN A 164 9.27 -39.43 -21.05
N VAL A 165 7.97 -39.66 -21.28
CA VAL A 165 7.31 -40.92 -20.90
C VAL A 165 7.16 -41.82 -22.12
N SER A 166 7.21 -43.14 -21.90
CA SER A 166 6.85 -44.11 -22.93
C SER A 166 5.33 -44.10 -23.10
N ALA A 167 4.86 -43.98 -24.35
CA ALA A 167 3.45 -43.98 -24.70
C ALA A 167 3.27 -44.51 -26.13
N ASP A 168 2.11 -45.10 -26.40
CA ASP A 168 1.81 -45.69 -27.70
C ASP A 168 1.28 -44.65 -28.71
N ASP A 169 0.75 -43.53 -28.22
CA ASP A 169 0.30 -42.40 -29.05
C ASP A 169 0.94 -41.06 -28.65
N LEU A 170 0.91 -40.11 -29.59
CA LEU A 170 1.52 -38.79 -29.41
C LEU A 170 0.83 -37.96 -28.32
N ASN A 171 -0.50 -38.02 -28.20
CA ASN A 171 -1.22 -37.23 -27.20
C ASN A 171 -0.92 -37.72 -25.78
N GLU A 172 -0.81 -39.04 -25.60
CA GLU A 172 -0.35 -39.66 -24.36
C GLU A 172 1.11 -39.31 -24.06
N LEU A 173 1.98 -39.29 -25.07
CA LEU A 173 3.37 -38.85 -24.91
C LEU A 173 3.44 -37.40 -24.40
N TYR A 174 2.73 -36.47 -25.06
CA TYR A 174 2.70 -35.06 -24.66
C TYR A 174 2.09 -34.88 -23.27
N GLY A 175 0.88 -35.39 -23.07
CA GLY A 175 0.13 -35.24 -21.82
C GLY A 175 0.85 -35.89 -20.64
N GLY A 176 1.35 -37.11 -20.83
CA GLY A 176 2.08 -37.85 -19.82
C GLY A 176 3.44 -37.23 -19.46
N SER A 177 4.19 -36.73 -20.45
CA SER A 177 5.49 -36.09 -20.22
C SER A 177 5.33 -34.80 -19.43
N GLN A 178 4.34 -33.96 -19.78
CA GLN A 178 4.04 -32.74 -19.04
C GLN A 178 3.47 -33.01 -17.65
N ALA A 179 2.54 -33.97 -17.52
CA ALA A 179 1.91 -34.29 -16.24
C ALA A 179 2.92 -34.78 -15.18
N ASN A 180 3.88 -35.60 -15.59
CA ASN A 180 4.92 -36.18 -14.73
C ASN A 180 6.18 -35.32 -14.61
N GLY A 181 6.40 -34.38 -15.54
CA GLY A 181 7.54 -33.47 -15.54
C GLY A 181 7.33 -32.19 -14.74
N LEU A 182 6.08 -31.72 -14.61
CA LEU A 182 5.76 -30.42 -14.02
C LEU A 182 5.14 -30.55 -12.62
N GLY A 183 5.62 -29.71 -11.70
CA GLY A 183 5.07 -29.58 -10.34
C GLY A 183 3.66 -28.98 -10.32
N HIS A 184 2.97 -29.09 -9.17
CA HIS A 184 1.58 -28.65 -9.03
C HIS A 184 1.36 -27.16 -9.35
N GLU A 185 2.18 -26.26 -8.78
CA GLU A 185 2.11 -24.81 -9.01
C GLU A 185 2.28 -24.46 -10.50
N VAL A 186 3.22 -25.12 -11.18
CA VAL A 186 3.49 -24.88 -12.60
C VAL A 186 2.28 -25.30 -13.46
N LYS A 187 1.70 -26.47 -13.18
CA LYS A 187 0.49 -26.95 -13.87
C LYS A 187 -0.70 -26.01 -13.63
N MET A 188 -0.88 -25.50 -12.40
CA MET A 188 -1.90 -24.51 -12.08
C MET A 188 -1.74 -23.23 -12.90
N ARG A 189 -0.51 -22.70 -13.03
CA ARG A 189 -0.25 -21.52 -13.86
C ARG A 189 -0.51 -21.77 -15.33
N ILE A 190 -0.13 -22.93 -15.87
CA ILE A 190 -0.43 -23.30 -17.25
C ILE A 190 -1.95 -23.34 -17.48
N LEU A 191 -2.70 -23.98 -16.60
CA LEU A 191 -4.17 -24.06 -16.71
C LEU A 191 -4.81 -22.65 -16.70
N MET A 192 -4.41 -21.81 -15.74
CA MET A 192 -4.92 -20.44 -15.61
C MET A 192 -4.54 -19.56 -16.80
N GLY A 193 -3.32 -19.71 -17.33
CA GLY A 193 -2.84 -19.00 -18.51
C GLY A 193 -3.59 -19.42 -19.77
N THR A 194 -3.74 -20.72 -20.01
CA THR A 194 -4.51 -21.26 -21.14
C THR A 194 -5.96 -20.79 -21.08
N TYR A 195 -6.58 -20.77 -19.89
CA TYR A 195 -7.93 -20.22 -19.72
C TYR A 195 -7.98 -18.72 -20.05
N ALA A 196 -7.04 -17.92 -19.53
CA ALA A 196 -7.00 -16.48 -19.79
C ALA A 196 -6.77 -16.12 -21.26
N LEU A 197 -6.12 -17.00 -22.04
CA LEU A 197 -5.89 -16.83 -23.48
C LEU A 197 -6.98 -17.45 -24.36
N SER A 198 -7.89 -18.25 -23.78
CA SER A 198 -8.91 -18.94 -24.55
C SER A 198 -9.91 -17.99 -25.23
N ALA A 199 -10.46 -18.42 -26.36
CA ALA A 199 -11.46 -17.66 -27.11
C ALA A 199 -12.68 -17.35 -26.23
N GLY A 200 -13.12 -16.10 -26.24
CA GLY A 200 -14.21 -15.59 -25.38
C GLY A 200 -13.76 -15.01 -24.05
N TYR A 201 -12.58 -15.39 -23.54
CA TYR A 201 -12.04 -14.90 -22.25
C TYR A 201 -10.83 -13.98 -22.39
N TYR A 202 -10.16 -14.00 -23.56
CA TYR A 202 -8.99 -13.17 -23.86
C TYR A 202 -9.18 -11.68 -23.54
N ASP A 203 -10.27 -11.08 -24.03
CA ASP A 203 -10.53 -9.66 -23.86
C ASP A 203 -10.82 -9.29 -22.40
N ALA A 204 -11.49 -10.18 -21.67
CA ALA A 204 -11.87 -9.98 -20.27
C ALA A 204 -10.69 -10.12 -19.30
N TYR A 205 -9.72 -10.99 -19.61
CA TYR A 205 -8.58 -11.26 -18.73
C TYR A 205 -7.27 -10.72 -19.27
N TYR A 206 -6.73 -11.30 -20.35
CA TYR A 206 -5.38 -10.97 -20.82
C TYR A 206 -5.27 -9.53 -21.33
N LYS A 207 -6.19 -9.11 -22.20
CA LYS A 207 -6.22 -7.73 -22.70
C LYS A 207 -6.47 -6.72 -21.59
N ARG A 208 -7.36 -7.04 -20.64
CA ARG A 208 -7.62 -6.18 -19.48
C ARG A 208 -6.39 -6.04 -18.58
N ALA A 209 -5.65 -7.13 -18.35
CA ALA A 209 -4.41 -7.09 -17.58
C ALA A 209 -3.33 -6.27 -18.28
N GLN A 210 -3.24 -6.31 -19.61
CA GLN A 210 -2.35 -5.41 -20.38
C GLN A 210 -2.74 -3.93 -20.23
N GLN A 211 -4.03 -3.61 -20.22
CA GLN A 211 -4.49 -2.23 -19.97
C GLN A 211 -4.08 -1.74 -18.57
N VAL A 212 -4.24 -2.59 -17.55
CA VAL A 212 -3.78 -2.28 -16.18
C VAL A 212 -2.27 -2.09 -16.14
N ARG A 213 -1.49 -2.93 -16.83
CA ARG A 213 -0.02 -2.75 -16.95
C ARG A 213 0.33 -1.36 -17.49
N THR A 214 -0.41 -0.85 -18.48
CA THR A 214 -0.22 0.51 -18.99
C THR A 214 -0.49 1.57 -17.92
N LEU A 215 -1.56 1.44 -17.14
CA LEU A 215 -1.86 2.37 -16.04
C LEU A 215 -0.76 2.39 -14.97
N VAL A 216 -0.26 1.21 -14.60
CA VAL A 216 0.86 1.07 -13.66
C VAL A 216 2.10 1.77 -14.22
N LYS A 217 2.45 1.51 -15.49
CA LYS A 217 3.60 2.12 -16.15
C LYS A 217 3.51 3.66 -16.19
N LEU A 218 2.34 4.19 -16.52
CA LEU A 218 2.11 5.65 -16.52
C LEU A 218 2.27 6.25 -15.13
N SER A 219 1.69 5.61 -14.09
CA SER A 219 1.79 6.08 -12.71
C SER A 219 3.25 6.15 -12.23
N PHE A 220 4.05 5.12 -12.51
CA PHE A 220 5.48 5.15 -12.16
C PHE A 220 6.25 6.19 -12.97
N LYS A 221 5.93 6.35 -14.26
CA LYS A 221 6.57 7.38 -15.09
C LYS A 221 6.31 8.78 -14.53
N GLU A 222 5.07 9.11 -14.19
CA GLU A 222 4.71 10.42 -13.62
C GLU A 222 5.39 10.68 -12.27
N ALA A 223 5.64 9.63 -11.48
CA ALA A 223 6.42 9.73 -10.26
C ALA A 223 7.91 9.96 -10.57
N LEU A 224 8.50 9.16 -11.46
CA LEU A 224 9.92 9.24 -11.81
C LEU A 224 10.30 10.45 -12.68
N ASP A 225 9.32 11.11 -13.32
CA ASP A 225 9.52 12.39 -13.98
C ASP A 225 9.71 13.53 -12.95
N ARG A 226 9.23 13.36 -11.71
CA ARG A 226 9.35 14.32 -10.61
C ARG A 226 10.44 13.95 -9.60
N TYR A 227 10.67 12.66 -9.39
CA TYR A 227 11.61 12.13 -8.41
C TYR A 227 12.65 11.23 -9.07
N ASN A 228 13.89 11.27 -8.61
CA ASN A 228 14.95 10.47 -9.22
C ASN A 228 14.89 8.98 -8.83
N ILE A 229 14.44 8.69 -7.61
CA ILE A 229 14.35 7.34 -7.04
C ILE A 229 13.08 7.26 -6.21
N LEU A 230 12.35 6.17 -6.34
CA LEU A 230 11.23 5.82 -5.46
C LEU A 230 11.70 4.75 -4.47
N VAL A 231 11.22 4.82 -3.23
CA VAL A 231 11.63 3.88 -2.18
C VAL A 231 10.39 3.21 -1.59
N SER A 232 10.48 1.89 -1.36
CA SER A 232 9.43 1.11 -0.71
C SER A 232 10.05 -0.05 0.09
N PRO A 233 9.30 -0.72 0.98
CA PRO A 233 9.70 -2.05 1.45
C PRO A 233 9.82 -3.01 0.27
N ALA A 234 10.74 -3.98 0.35
CA ALA A 234 10.89 -5.03 -0.66
C ALA A 234 9.83 -6.15 -0.51
N ALA A 235 9.29 -6.32 0.69
CA ALA A 235 8.26 -7.31 1.01
C ALA A 235 7.28 -6.72 2.05
N PRO A 236 6.02 -7.19 2.08
CA PRO A 236 5.03 -6.74 3.05
C PRO A 236 5.27 -7.27 4.47
N SER A 237 6.06 -8.33 4.61
CA SER A 237 6.44 -8.94 5.88
C SER A 237 7.88 -9.45 5.83
N ALA A 238 8.45 -9.74 7.00
CA ALA A 238 9.67 -10.55 7.08
C ALA A 238 9.42 -11.99 6.60
N ALA A 239 10.51 -12.76 6.50
CA ALA A 239 10.48 -14.14 6.07
C ALA A 239 9.54 -14.99 6.94
N TYR A 240 8.61 -15.70 6.30
CA TYR A 240 7.71 -16.67 6.93
C TYR A 240 8.39 -18.03 7.05
N LYS A 241 7.88 -18.89 7.94
CA LYS A 241 8.42 -20.23 8.15
C LYS A 241 8.16 -21.14 6.96
N ILE A 242 9.02 -22.15 6.79
CA ILE A 242 8.80 -23.22 5.81
C ILE A 242 7.48 -23.91 6.15
N GLY A 243 6.64 -24.12 5.13
CA GLY A 243 5.33 -24.75 5.30
C GLY A 243 4.18 -23.76 5.55
N GLU A 244 4.45 -22.57 6.11
CA GLU A 244 3.44 -21.66 6.67
C GLU A 244 2.36 -21.22 5.66
N LYS A 245 2.75 -20.96 4.42
CA LYS A 245 1.86 -20.49 3.34
C LYS A 245 1.61 -21.52 2.24
N THR A 246 2.01 -22.78 2.43
CA THR A 246 1.97 -23.80 1.37
C THR A 246 0.55 -24.17 0.96
N ASN A 247 -0.39 -24.10 1.91
CA ASN A 247 -1.79 -24.47 1.69
C ASN A 247 -2.67 -23.30 1.20
N ASP A 248 -2.12 -22.08 1.13
CA ASP A 248 -2.83 -20.87 0.67
C ASP A 248 -2.01 -20.15 -0.41
N PRO A 249 -2.25 -20.47 -1.69
CA PRO A 249 -1.58 -19.83 -2.82
C PRO A 249 -1.77 -18.31 -2.86
N LEU A 250 -2.93 -17.81 -2.43
CA LEU A 250 -3.21 -16.36 -2.46
C LEU A 250 -2.38 -15.61 -1.42
N ALA A 251 -2.24 -16.18 -0.21
CA ALA A 251 -1.36 -15.62 0.81
C ALA A 251 0.12 -15.65 0.41
N MET A 252 0.52 -16.63 -0.40
CA MET A 252 1.86 -16.68 -1.01
C MET A 252 2.03 -15.54 -2.01
N TYR A 253 1.09 -15.39 -2.95
CA TYR A 253 1.15 -14.36 -4.00
C TYR A 253 1.10 -12.93 -3.45
N ALA A 254 0.37 -12.71 -2.35
CA ALA A 254 0.35 -11.41 -1.66
C ALA A 254 1.74 -10.96 -1.18
N GLY A 255 2.70 -11.88 -1.03
CA GLY A 255 4.10 -11.56 -0.73
C GLY A 255 4.76 -10.68 -1.79
N ASP A 256 4.31 -10.76 -3.04
CA ASP A 256 4.92 -10.04 -4.16
C ASP A 256 4.30 -8.66 -4.41
N ILE A 257 3.37 -8.21 -3.57
CA ILE A 257 2.62 -6.96 -3.79
C ILE A 257 3.53 -5.72 -3.94
N MET A 258 4.71 -5.75 -3.32
CA MET A 258 5.68 -4.65 -3.37
C MET A 258 6.60 -4.68 -4.60
N THR A 259 6.69 -5.80 -5.32
CA THR A 259 7.72 -6.02 -6.35
C THR A 259 7.15 -6.12 -7.75
N VAL A 260 6.02 -6.80 -7.95
CA VAL A 260 5.44 -7.07 -9.28
C VAL A 260 5.17 -5.83 -10.13
N ASN A 261 4.83 -4.72 -9.47
CA ASN A 261 4.58 -3.44 -10.12
C ASN A 261 5.82 -2.90 -10.86
N VAL A 262 7.01 -3.16 -10.33
CA VAL A 262 8.30 -2.82 -10.95
C VAL A 262 8.48 -3.60 -12.25
N ASN A 263 8.19 -4.90 -12.25
CA ASN A 263 8.28 -5.76 -13.43
C ASN A 263 7.26 -5.34 -14.50
N LEU A 264 6.04 -5.01 -14.10
CA LEU A 264 4.99 -4.54 -15.01
C LEU A 264 5.38 -3.24 -15.71
N ALA A 265 5.94 -2.28 -14.95
CA ALA A 265 6.42 -1.01 -15.47
C ALA A 265 7.72 -1.16 -16.31
N GLY A 266 8.48 -2.24 -16.10
CA GLY A 266 9.75 -2.50 -16.77
C GLY A 266 10.87 -1.61 -16.26
N LEU A 267 10.92 -1.41 -14.94
CA LEU A 267 11.86 -0.52 -14.27
C LEU A 267 12.99 -1.28 -13.57
N PRO A 268 14.19 -0.69 -13.43
CA PRO A 268 15.21 -1.24 -12.57
C PRO A 268 14.87 -1.00 -11.10
N ALA A 269 15.17 -1.99 -10.25
CA ALA A 269 15.10 -1.85 -8.80
C ALA A 269 16.28 -2.54 -8.12
N LEU A 270 16.74 -1.96 -7.02
CA LEU A 270 17.78 -2.47 -6.14
C LEU A 270 17.19 -2.70 -4.75
N VAL A 271 17.44 -3.86 -4.15
CA VAL A 271 17.08 -4.14 -2.77
C VAL A 271 18.33 -4.21 -1.92
N VAL A 272 18.37 -3.41 -0.85
CA VAL A 272 19.44 -3.40 0.15
C VAL A 272 18.86 -3.71 1.54
N PRO A 273 19.57 -4.44 2.40
CA PRO A 273 19.09 -4.70 3.75
C PRO A 273 19.10 -3.40 4.56
N CYS A 274 18.03 -3.15 5.32
CA CYS A 274 17.87 -1.90 6.09
C CYS A 274 17.63 -2.11 7.59
N GLY A 275 17.63 -3.35 8.07
CA GLY A 275 17.48 -3.65 9.48
C GLY A 275 17.02 -5.08 9.73
N PHE A 276 16.67 -5.35 10.99
CA PHE A 276 16.16 -6.63 11.47
C PHE A 276 14.83 -6.42 12.20
N VAL A 277 13.97 -7.41 12.12
CA VAL A 277 12.78 -7.54 12.97
C VAL A 277 12.88 -8.79 13.84
N GLU A 278 12.11 -8.82 14.92
CA GLU A 278 12.03 -10.01 15.77
C GLU A 278 11.57 -11.23 14.98
N GLY A 279 12.34 -12.32 15.07
CA GLY A 279 12.07 -13.58 14.39
C GLY A 279 13.35 -14.43 14.28
N GLY A 280 13.23 -15.73 14.56
CA GLY A 280 14.40 -16.63 14.61
C GLY A 280 15.37 -16.30 15.75
N SER A 281 16.55 -16.93 15.74
CA SER A 281 17.59 -16.76 16.76
C SER A 281 18.45 -15.50 16.58
N ALA A 282 18.49 -14.92 15.37
CA ALA A 282 19.36 -13.80 15.01
C ALA A 282 18.60 -12.55 14.50
N GLY A 283 17.27 -12.55 14.58
CA GLY A 283 16.43 -11.57 13.89
C GLY A 283 16.29 -11.88 12.39
N LEU A 284 15.22 -11.39 11.76
CA LEU A 284 14.99 -11.55 10.32
C LEU A 284 15.32 -10.26 9.59
N PRO A 285 16.13 -10.30 8.51
CA PRO A 285 16.49 -9.11 7.76
C PRO A 285 15.27 -8.54 7.03
N VAL A 286 15.21 -7.22 6.93
CA VAL A 286 14.23 -6.47 6.15
C VAL A 286 14.92 -5.75 5.00
N GLY A 287 14.31 -5.81 3.81
CA GLY A 287 14.84 -5.18 2.60
C GLY A 287 14.15 -3.85 2.29
N LEU A 288 14.96 -2.84 1.96
CA LEU A 288 14.55 -1.58 1.36
C LEU A 288 14.72 -1.67 -0.15
N GLN A 289 13.64 -1.48 -0.90
CA GLN A 289 13.62 -1.45 -2.35
C GLN A 289 13.75 0.00 -2.85
N MET A 290 14.69 0.24 -3.75
CA MET A 290 14.92 1.49 -4.46
C MET A 290 14.61 1.26 -5.94
N ILE A 291 13.71 2.06 -6.53
CA ILE A 291 13.23 1.93 -7.90
C ILE A 291 13.67 3.15 -8.70
N GLY A 292 14.30 2.93 -9.84
CA GLY A 292 14.86 3.98 -10.69
C GLY A 292 14.13 4.11 -12.02
N SER A 293 14.50 5.15 -12.77
CA SER A 293 14.09 5.33 -14.15
C SER A 293 14.70 4.26 -15.07
N PRO A 294 14.10 4.02 -16.25
CA PRO A 294 14.68 3.09 -17.23
C PRO A 294 16.15 3.42 -17.49
N PHE A 295 17.02 2.40 -17.44
CA PHE A 295 18.46 2.50 -17.68
C PHE A 295 19.23 3.41 -16.69
N SER A 296 18.71 3.62 -15.47
CA SER A 296 19.38 4.42 -14.43
C SER A 296 20.04 3.58 -13.32
N GLU A 297 20.46 2.35 -13.62
CA GLU A 297 21.04 1.41 -12.65
C GLU A 297 22.30 1.97 -11.99
N GLY A 298 23.13 2.73 -12.73
CA GLY A 298 24.32 3.37 -12.18
C GLY A 298 24.00 4.37 -11.06
N ASN A 299 22.87 5.07 -11.14
CA ASN A 299 22.42 5.96 -10.07
C ASN A 299 21.86 5.15 -8.88
N LEU A 300 21.09 4.10 -9.15
CA LEU A 300 20.58 3.21 -8.10
C LEU A 300 21.70 2.57 -7.29
N LEU A 301 22.73 2.04 -7.96
CA LEU A 301 23.89 1.45 -7.30
C LEU A 301 24.67 2.47 -6.47
N ARG A 302 24.80 3.71 -6.96
CA ARG A 302 25.45 4.79 -6.21
C ARG A 302 24.71 5.11 -4.93
N VAL A 303 23.38 5.27 -4.99
CA VAL A 303 22.57 5.56 -3.81
C VAL A 303 22.53 4.37 -2.86
N GLY A 304 22.43 3.14 -3.39
CA GLY A 304 22.54 1.93 -2.59
C GLY A 304 23.87 1.82 -1.85
N HIS A 305 24.99 2.17 -2.50
CA HIS A 305 26.30 2.17 -1.86
C HIS A 305 26.43 3.24 -0.77
N ILE A 306 25.90 4.45 -1.01
CA ILE A 306 25.86 5.49 0.03
C ILE A 306 25.03 5.00 1.23
N PHE A 307 23.86 4.41 0.97
CA PHE A 307 23.01 3.85 2.02
C PHE A 307 23.74 2.77 2.83
N GLU A 308 24.42 1.84 2.17
CA GLU A 308 25.24 0.82 2.81
C GLU A 308 26.33 1.43 3.72
N GLN A 309 27.03 2.47 3.25
CA GLN A 309 28.06 3.16 4.05
C GLN A 309 27.50 3.88 5.29
N THR A 310 26.22 4.26 5.29
CA THR A 310 25.57 4.88 6.46
C THR A 310 25.18 3.87 7.54
N LEU A 311 25.07 2.58 7.20
CA LEU A 311 24.73 1.50 8.14
C LEU A 311 25.95 1.03 8.94
N GLN A 312 26.59 1.94 9.69
CA GLN A 312 27.88 1.68 10.36
C GLN A 312 27.82 0.65 11.50
N ASN A 313 26.65 0.16 11.89
CA ASN A 313 26.46 -0.76 13.02
C ASN A 313 25.63 -2.02 12.70
N TYR A 314 25.32 -2.27 11.43
CA TYR A 314 24.56 -3.46 11.03
C TYR A 314 25.48 -4.48 10.36
N SER A 315 25.48 -5.70 10.88
CA SER A 315 26.08 -6.85 10.19
C SER A 315 24.96 -7.75 9.70
N PHE A 316 24.81 -7.84 8.38
CA PHE A 316 23.86 -8.75 7.72
C PHE A 316 24.45 -10.13 7.43
N VAL A 317 25.56 -10.47 8.10
CA VAL A 317 26.19 -11.78 7.99
C VAL A 317 25.44 -12.76 8.90
N PRO A 318 24.85 -13.83 8.37
CA PRO A 318 24.17 -14.82 9.20
C PRO A 318 25.18 -15.53 10.11
N PRO A 319 24.79 -15.91 11.34
CA PRO A 319 25.64 -16.75 12.18
C PRO A 319 25.87 -18.10 11.50
N LEU A 320 27.11 -18.59 11.55
CA LEU A 320 27.43 -19.93 11.09
C LEU A 320 26.65 -20.93 11.95
N LEU A 321 25.90 -21.84 11.31
CA LEU A 321 25.23 -22.94 12.01
C LEU A 321 26.31 -23.84 12.60
N THR A 322 26.50 -23.83 13.92
CA THR A 322 27.23 -24.89 14.61
C THR A 322 26.42 -26.16 14.48
N GLU A 323 26.99 -27.20 13.85
CA GLU A 323 26.38 -28.53 13.77
C GLU A 323 25.97 -28.99 15.18
N SER A 324 24.67 -29.21 15.36
CA SER A 324 24.06 -29.76 16.58
C SER A 324 23.58 -31.18 16.35
#